data_AF-A0A2S9GRX3-F1
#
_entry.id   AF-A0A2S9GRX3-F1
#
_cell.length_a   1.000
_cell.length_b   1.000
_cell.length_c   1.000
_cell.angle_alpha   90.00
_cell.angle_beta   90.00
_cell.angle_gamma   90.00
#
_symmetry.space_group_name_H-M   'P 1'
#
loop_
_entity.id
_entity.type
_entity.pdbx_description
1 polymer ?
#
loop_
_entity_poly.entity_id
_entity_poly.type
_entity_poly.pdbx_seq_one_letter_code
_entity_poly.pdbx_strand_id
1 'polypeptide(L)' 'FDELLAILHLDRLDDDTFVGSHPSKNPVRTFGGQMMAQAFVAAGRSLKHQTPPSALSVHFISGGNPE' A
#
# COMPACT_ATOMS: atom_id res chain seq x y z
N PHE A 1 0.59 -14.64 8.48
CA PHE A 1 -0.29 -13.49 8.72
C PHE A 1 0.51 -12.26 9.12
N ASP A 2 1.52 -12.41 9.97
CA ASP A 2 2.37 -11.29 10.39
C ASP A 2 3.07 -10.58 9.24
N GLU A 3 3.63 -11.30 8.26
CA GLU A 3 4.19 -10.68 7.04
C GLU A 3 3.16 -9.86 6.23
N LEU A 4 1.90 -10.31 6.19
CA LEU A 4 0.84 -9.60 5.47
C LEU A 4 0.41 -8.33 6.20
N LEU A 5 0.50 -8.30 7.53
CA LEU A 5 0.29 -7.08 8.31
C LEU A 5 1.51 -6.17 8.22
N ALA A 6 2.71 -6.75 8.18
CA ALA A 6 3.97 -6.01 8.07
C ALA A 6 4.03 -5.16 6.80
N ILE A 7 3.54 -5.66 5.66
CA ILE A 7 3.51 -4.86 4.42
C ILE A 7 2.59 -3.62 4.49
N LEU A 8 1.67 -3.54 5.46
CA LEU A 8 0.84 -2.35 5.68
C LEU A 8 1.57 -1.30 6.53
N HIS A 9 2.71 -1.64 7.14
CA HIS A 9 3.61 -0.67 7.73
C HIS A 9 4.48 -0.04 6.65
N LEU A 10 3.99 1.09 6.13
CA LEU A 10 4.76 1.91 5.18
C LEU A 10 5.76 2.79 5.92
N ASP A 11 6.94 2.92 5.35
CA ASP A 11 7.94 3.91 5.76
C ASP A 11 7.58 5.27 5.15
N ARG A 12 7.49 6.31 5.97
CA ARG A 12 7.22 7.67 5.49
C ARG A 12 8.55 8.36 5.16
N LEU A 13 8.70 8.82 3.92
CA LEU A 13 9.88 9.57 3.47
C LEU A 13 9.67 11.08 3.55
N ASP A 14 8.44 11.54 3.32
CA ASP A 14 8.04 12.95 3.36
C ASP A 14 6.54 13.07 3.70
N ASP A 15 5.99 14.28 3.70
CA ASP A 15 4.62 14.57 4.12
C ASP A 15 3.55 13.76 3.37
N ASP A 16 3.77 13.51 2.08
CA ASP A 16 2.87 12.74 1.22
C ASP A 16 3.58 11.61 0.45
N THR A 17 4.80 11.24 0.88
CA THR A 17 5.60 10.19 0.23
C THR A 17 5.84 9.02 1.17
N PHE A 18 5.48 7.81 0.70
CA PHE A 18 5.59 6.58 1.46
C PHE A 18 6.22 5.46 0.63
N VAL A 19 6.99 4.59 1.28
CA VAL A 19 7.57 3.39 0.71
C VAL A 19 6.92 2.16 1.36
N GLY A 20 6.37 1.28 0.54
CA GLY A 20 5.88 -0.02 0.96
C GLY A 20 6.90 -1.12 0.69
N SER A 21 6.75 -2.24 1.39
CA SER A 21 7.54 -3.44 1.18
C SER A 21 6.72 -4.53 0.47
N HIS A 22 7.41 -5.50 -0.12
CA HIS A 22 6.79 -6.70 -0.67
C HIS A 22 7.05 -7.89 0.28
N PRO A 23 6.07 -8.79 0.48
CA PRO A 23 6.33 -10.00 1.27
C PRO A 23 7.38 -10.89 0.61
N SER A 24 8.05 -11.74 1.40
CA SER A 24 9.09 -12.66 0.91
C SER A 24 8.60 -13.63 -0.17
N LYS A 25 7.30 -13.89 -0.23
CA LYS A 25 6.67 -14.63 -1.33
C LYS A 25 6.56 -13.72 -2.56
N ASN A 26 7.40 -14.00 -3.56
CA ASN A 26 7.40 -13.32 -4.86
C ASN A 26 6.69 -14.15 -5.94
N PRO A 27 5.36 -14.04 -6.09
CA PRO A 27 4.70 -14.46 -7.32
C PRO A 27 5.19 -13.61 -8.50
N VAL A 28 4.90 -14.05 -9.73
CA VAL A 28 5.35 -13.38 -10.98
C VAL A 28 4.94 -11.90 -11.08
N ARG A 29 3.94 -11.46 -10.30
CA ARG A 29 3.51 -10.06 -10.20
C ARG A 29 3.10 -9.72 -8.78
N THR A 30 3.36 -8.48 -8.36
CA THR A 30 2.81 -7.95 -7.11
C THR A 30 1.29 -8.08 -7.09
N PHE A 31 0.75 -8.58 -5.98
CA PHE A 31 -0.69 -8.75 -5.83
C PHE A 31 -1.40 -7.39 -5.82
N GLY A 32 -2.44 -7.23 -6.65
CA GLY A 32 -3.19 -5.96 -6.74
C GLY A 32 -3.79 -5.51 -5.42
N GLY A 33 -4.26 -6.45 -4.59
CA GLY A 33 -4.79 -6.14 -3.27
C GLY A 33 -3.75 -5.57 -2.30
N GLN A 34 -2.47 -5.98 -2.43
CA GLN A 34 -1.38 -5.38 -1.65
C GLN A 34 -1.16 -3.92 -2.07
N MET A 35 -1.01 -3.66 -3.38
CA MET A 35 -0.81 -2.29 -3.88
C MET A 35 -1.97 -1.37 -3.47
N MET A 36 -3.21 -1.86 -3.60
CA MET A 36 -4.41 -1.16 -3.15
C MET A 36 -4.38 -0.87 -1.65
N ALA A 37 -4.07 -1.87 -0.81
CA ALA A 37 -4.07 -1.70 0.64
C ALA A 37 -2.97 -0.74 1.12
N GLN A 38 -1.77 -0.82 0.52
CA GLN A 38 -0.67 0.10 0.81
C GLN A 38 -1.03 1.53 0.37
N ALA A 39 -1.57 1.73 -0.84
CA ALA A 39 -2.02 3.04 -1.30
C ALA A 39 -3.08 3.65 -0.37
N PHE A 40 -3.99 2.82 0.14
CA PHE A 40 -5.01 3.26 1.09
C PHE A 40 -4.44 3.68 2.45
N VAL A 41 -3.46 2.94 2.98
CA VAL A 41 -2.77 3.30 4.22
C VAL A 41 -2.02 4.63 4.05
N ALA A 42 -1.32 4.83 2.94
CA ALA A 42 -0.64 6.08 2.62
C ALA A 42 -1.65 7.25 2.61
N ALA A 43 -2.74 7.11 1.86
CA ALA A 43 -3.78 8.13 1.76
C ALA A 43 -4.37 8.49 3.14
N GLY A 44 -4.69 7.49 3.97
CA GLY A 44 -5.21 7.72 5.31
C GLY A 44 -4.22 8.43 6.24
N ARG A 45 -2.91 8.15 6.10
CA ARG A 45 -1.84 8.79 6.88
C ARG A 45 -1.49 10.20 6.42
N SER A 46 -1.88 10.59 5.21
CA SER A 46 -1.71 11.96 4.70
C SER A 46 -2.84 12.92 5.12
N LEU A 47 -3.92 12.41 5.72
CA LEU A 47 -5.03 13.26 6.13
C LEU A 47 -4.64 14.17 7.32
N LYS A 48 -4.95 15.47 7.19
CA LYS A 48 -4.81 16.43 8.30
C LYS A 48 -5.72 16.10 9.50
N HIS A 49 -6.87 15.52 9.24
CA HIS A 49 -7.83 15.08 10.26
C HIS A 49 -8.25 13.66 9.95
N GLN A 50 -8.27 12.79 10.96
CA GLN A 50 -8.69 11.40 10.75
C GLN A 50 -10.16 11.32 10.39
N THR A 51 -10.46 10.76 9.22
CA THR A 51 -11.83 10.50 8.76
C THR A 51 -11.97 9.06 8.30
N PRO A 52 -13.07 8.36 8.65
CA PRO A 52 -13.33 7.03 8.14
C PRO A 52 -13.42 7.03 6.60
N PRO A 53 -12.83 6.04 5.93
CA PRO A 53 -12.93 5.89 4.50
C PRO A 53 -14.35 5.48 4.10
N SER A 54 -14.91 6.12 3.06
CA SER A 54 -16.26 5.81 2.55
C SER A 54 -16.23 4.97 1.27
N ALA A 55 -15.25 5.23 0.39
CA ALA A 55 -15.03 4.49 -0.84
C ALA A 55 -13.57 4.64 -1.30
N LEU A 56 -13.06 3.65 -2.03
CA LEU A 56 -11.79 3.72 -2.76
C LEU A 56 -11.99 3.12 -4.15
N SER A 57 -11.53 3.83 -5.18
CA SER A 57 -11.47 3.33 -6.55
C SER A 57 -10.02 3.22 -6.97
N VAL A 58 -9.65 2.08 -7.56
CA VAL A 58 -8.27 1.80 -7.98
C VAL A 58 -8.29 1.31 -9.42
N HIS A 59 -7.38 1.85 -10.22
CA HIS A 59 -7.14 1.40 -11.58
C HIS A 59 -5.66 1.02 -11.74
N PHE A 60 -5.39 -0.19 -12.20
CA PHE A 60 -4.03 -0.69 -12.40
C PHE A 60 -3.61 -0.47 -13.85
N ILE A 61 -2.61 0.39 -14.07
CA ILE A 61 -2.07 0.71 -15.40
C ILE A 61 -1.00 -0.32 -15.81
N SER A 62 -0.24 -0.85 -14.84
CA SER A 62 0.84 -1.81 -15.07
C SER A 62 0.93 -2.79 -13.92
N GLY A 63 1.39 -4.02 -14.19
CA GLY A 63 1.65 -5.00 -13.15
C GLY A 63 2.89 -4.61 -12.34
N GLY A 64 2.80 -4.67 -11.01
CA GLY A 64 3.94 -4.40 -10.15
C GLY A 64 5.08 -5.40 -10.32
N ASN A 65 6.31 -4.89 -10.27
CA ASN A 65 7.52 -5.71 -10.17
C ASN A 65 7.75 -6.06 -8.69
N PRO A 66 7.84 -7.34 -8.31
CA PRO A 66 8.12 -7.75 -6.93
C PRO A 66 9.62 -7.74 -6.57
N GLU A 67 10.51 -7.50 -7.54
CA GLU A 67 11.95 -7.28 -7.34
C GLU A 67 12.30 -5.82 -7.06
#